data_AF-C3ZS56-F1
#
_entry.id   AF-C3ZS56-F1
#
_cell.length_a   1.000
_cell.length_b   1.000
_cell.length_c   1.000
_cell.angle_alpha   90.00
_cell.angle_beta   90.00
_cell.angle_gamma   90.00
#
_symmetry.space_group_name_H-M   'P 1'
#
loop_
_entity.id
_entity.type
_entity.pdbx_description
1 polymer ?
#
loop_
_entity_poly.entity_id
_entity_poly.type
_entity_poly.pdbx_seq_one_letter_code
_entity_poly.pdbx_strand_id
1 'polypeptide(L)'
;VLQLILAVAVLSSASFRQQDLYPVVRTQYGRVKGMRFDLSNDSLKPVVKFLGIPYGTKPERFRYADRPSSWTGVKNSTVPGPSCPQRVELADIDKSPASVRRTLNTMRPFLTKMSEDCLYLNVYYP
;
A
#
# COMPACT_ATOMS: atom_id res chain seq x y z
N VAL A 1 0.38 -41.39 31.30
CA VAL A 1 -0.69 -40.82 30.45
C VAL A 1 -0.92 -39.34 30.73
N LEU A 2 -1.12 -38.92 31.99
CA LEU A 2 -1.39 -37.52 32.35
C LEU A 2 -0.26 -36.52 31.99
N GLN A 3 1.00 -36.93 32.04
CA GLN A 3 2.14 -36.06 31.68
C GLN A 3 2.35 -35.87 30.17
N LEU A 4 1.83 -36.78 29.33
CA LEU A 4 1.86 -36.59 27.87
C LEU A 4 0.78 -35.60 27.41
N ILE A 5 -0.33 -35.50 28.14
CA ILE A 5 -1.43 -34.59 27.81
C ILE A 5 -1.02 -33.12 28.04
N LEU A 6 -0.23 -32.84 29.09
CA LEU A 6 0.27 -31.48 29.36
C LEU A 6 1.22 -30.96 28.27
N ALA A 7 2.05 -31.83 27.67
CA ALA A 7 2.99 -31.41 26.63
C ALA A 7 2.30 -30.98 25.33
N VAL A 8 1.14 -31.57 25.00
CA VAL A 8 0.33 -31.19 23.82
C VAL A 8 -0.34 -29.82 24.04
N ALA A 9 -0.74 -29.49 25.27
CA ALA A 9 -1.39 -28.21 25.58
C ALA A 9 -0.43 -27.00 25.46
N VAL A 10 0.87 -27.20 25.72
CA VAL A 10 1.90 -26.15 25.68
C VAL A 10 2.33 -25.79 24.25
N LEU A 11 1.98 -26.59 23.25
CA LEU A 11 2.23 -26.30 21.82
C LEU A 11 1.14 -25.44 21.16
N SER A 12 0.28 -24.80 21.95
CA SER A 12 -0.58 -23.70 21.49
C SER A 12 0.28 -22.47 21.21
N SER A 13 1.17 -22.60 20.24
CA SER A 13 1.88 -21.52 19.59
C SER A 13 0.83 -20.47 19.21
N ALA A 14 1.05 -19.23 19.65
CA ALA A 14 0.30 -18.09 19.19
C ALA A 14 0.40 -18.06 17.66
N SER A 15 -0.58 -18.67 16.98
CA SER A 15 -0.70 -18.62 15.53
C SER A 15 -1.08 -17.18 15.22
N PHE A 16 -0.06 -16.36 14.98
CA PHE A 16 -0.22 -15.09 14.33
C PHE A 16 -0.98 -15.38 13.03
N ARG A 17 -2.26 -14.99 12.94
CA ARG A 17 -3.05 -15.35 11.78
C ARG A 17 -2.49 -14.59 10.58
N GLN A 18 -2.34 -15.26 9.44
CA GLN A 18 -1.99 -14.61 8.16
C GLN A 18 -2.88 -13.38 7.88
N GLN A 19 -4.11 -13.36 8.39
CA GLN A 19 -5.05 -12.25 8.35
C GLN A 19 -4.60 -10.99 9.11
N ASP A 20 -3.78 -11.12 10.16
CA ASP A 20 -3.30 -9.98 10.96
C ASP A 20 -2.18 -9.22 10.24
N LEU A 21 -1.39 -9.91 9.40
CA LEU A 21 -0.36 -9.30 8.55
C LEU A 21 -0.95 -8.69 7.27
N TYR A 22 -2.03 -9.29 6.75
CA TYR A 22 -2.65 -8.85 5.50
C TYR A 22 -4.17 -8.67 5.67
N PRO A 23 -4.59 -7.61 6.39
CA PRO A 23 -6.00 -7.39 6.66
C PRO A 23 -6.80 -7.12 5.38
N VAL A 24 -8.03 -7.61 5.35
CA VAL A 24 -8.97 -7.41 4.24
C VAL A 24 -10.15 -6.58 4.73
N VAL A 25 -10.40 -5.46 4.05
CA VAL A 25 -11.49 -4.52 4.39
C VAL A 25 -12.45 -4.39 3.22
N ARG A 26 -13.74 -4.25 3.53
CA ARG A 26 -14.79 -4.01 2.54
C ARG A 26 -14.97 -2.51 2.32
N THR A 27 -14.89 -2.09 1.07
CA THR A 27 -15.28 -0.74 0.61
C THR A 27 -16.66 -0.80 -0.07
N GLN A 28 -17.20 0.36 -0.47
CA GLN A 28 -18.42 0.41 -1.27
C GLN A 28 -18.27 -0.20 -2.68
N TYR A 29 -17.04 -0.32 -3.20
CA TYR A 29 -16.75 -0.82 -4.55
C TYR A 29 -16.23 -2.27 -4.57
N GLY A 30 -15.85 -2.82 -3.42
CA GLY A 30 -15.30 -4.17 -3.31
C GLY A 30 -14.34 -4.33 -2.13
N ARG A 31 -13.75 -5.52 -1.98
CA ARG A 31 -12.80 -5.81 -0.90
C ARG A 31 -11.37 -5.48 -1.30
N VAL A 32 -10.58 -4.95 -0.37
CA VAL A 32 -9.16 -4.63 -0.56
C VAL A 32 -8.31 -5.35 0.50
N LYS A 33 -7.16 -5.86 0.10
CA LYS A 33 -6.15 -6.47 0.98
C LYS A 33 -5.03 -5.46 1.21
N GLY A 34 -4.81 -5.07 2.46
CA GLY A 34 -3.70 -4.22 2.88
C GLY A 34 -2.52 -5.04 3.41
N MET A 35 -1.61 -4.36 4.09
CA MET A 35 -0.46 -4.97 4.77
C MET A 35 -0.15 -4.21 6.06
N ARG A 36 0.04 -4.96 7.14
CA ARG A 36 0.59 -4.44 8.41
C ARG A 36 2.06 -4.09 8.21
N PHE A 37 2.46 -2.95 8.75
CA PHE A 37 3.82 -2.46 8.69
C PHE A 37 4.25 -1.99 10.07
N ASP A 38 5.23 -2.69 10.63
CA ASP A 38 5.86 -2.30 11.88
C ASP A 38 6.85 -1.15 11.60
N LEU A 39 6.81 -0.12 12.44
CA LEU A 39 7.68 1.05 12.31
C LEU A 39 9.03 0.76 12.97
N SER A 40 10.10 1.42 12.51
CA SER A 40 11.45 1.22 13.06
C SER A 40 11.63 1.72 14.49
N ASN A 41 10.63 2.42 15.04
CA ASN A 41 10.62 2.87 16.43
C ASN A 41 9.63 2.00 17.19
N ASP A 42 10.14 1.16 18.09
CA ASP A 42 9.37 0.19 18.88
C ASP A 42 8.33 0.84 19.81
N SER A 43 8.47 2.15 20.08
CA SER A 43 7.47 2.91 20.85
C SER A 43 6.23 3.25 20.03
N LEU A 44 6.28 3.12 18.70
CA LEU A 44 5.17 3.42 17.81
C LEU A 44 4.36 2.16 17.52
N LYS A 45 3.03 2.29 17.58
CA LYS A 45 2.14 1.20 17.19
C LYS A 45 2.28 0.92 15.69
N PRO A 46 2.18 -0.35 15.26
CA PRO A 46 2.21 -0.70 13.85
C PRO A 46 1.05 -0.10 13.08
N VAL A 47 1.27 0.14 11.79
CA VAL A 47 0.29 0.79 10.91
C VAL A 47 -0.15 -0.20 9.84
N VAL A 48 -1.44 -0.25 9.54
CA VAL A 48 -1.95 -0.95 8.37
C VAL A 48 -1.97 0.00 7.18
N LYS A 49 -1.37 -0.44 6.08
CA LYS A 49 -1.30 0.32 4.82
C LYS A 49 -2.18 -0.34 3.78
N PHE A 50 -3.05 0.45 3.15
CA PHE A 50 -3.75 0.07 1.94
C PHE A 50 -3.31 1.01 0.82
N LEU A 51 -2.55 0.48 -0.13
CA LEU A 51 -1.89 1.24 -1.18
C LEU A 51 -2.55 0.97 -2.53
N GLY A 52 -2.64 1.99 -3.39
CA GLY A 52 -3.14 1.83 -4.74
C GLY A 52 -4.64 1.48 -4.82
N ILE A 53 -5.47 2.02 -3.92
CA ILE A 53 -6.93 1.84 -4.00
C ILE A 53 -7.48 2.79 -5.08
N PRO A 54 -8.20 2.29 -6.10
CA PRO A 54 -8.81 3.16 -7.10
C PRO A 54 -9.93 3.99 -6.47
N TYR A 55 -9.92 5.30 -6.69
CA TYR A 55 -10.99 6.21 -6.23
C TYR A 55 -11.72 6.91 -7.37
N GLY A 56 -11.22 6.76 -8.60
CA GLY A 56 -11.87 7.20 -9.83
C GLY A 56 -11.49 6.30 -11.00
N THR A 57 -12.20 6.41 -12.11
CA THR A 57 -11.78 5.81 -13.39
C THR A 57 -10.71 6.67 -14.05
N LYS A 58 -9.93 6.09 -14.97
CA LYS A 58 -9.08 6.88 -15.87
C LYS A 58 -9.98 7.94 -16.55
N PRO A 59 -9.76 9.24 -16.33
CA PRO A 59 -10.60 10.26 -16.92
C PRO A 59 -10.31 10.35 -18.41
N GLU A 60 -11.34 10.64 -19.20
CA GLU A 60 -11.09 11.25 -20.50
C GLU A 60 -10.42 12.61 -20.28
N ARG A 61 -9.49 12.96 -21.16
CA ARG A 61 -8.69 14.17 -20.96
C ARG A 61 -9.59 15.40 -20.87
N PHE A 62 -9.34 16.22 -19.85
CA PHE A 62 -10.09 17.45 -19.55
C PHE A 62 -11.59 17.24 -19.25
N ARG A 63 -11.97 16.03 -18.84
CA ARG A 63 -13.29 15.72 -18.29
C ARG A 63 -13.18 15.41 -16.80
N TYR A 64 -14.33 15.47 -16.12
CA TYR A 64 -14.43 14.96 -14.76
C TYR A 64 -14.18 13.45 -14.72
N ALA A 65 -13.56 12.99 -13.64
CA ALA A 65 -13.43 11.56 -13.39
C ALA A 65 -14.74 10.99 -12.86
N ASP A 66 -15.09 9.79 -13.31
CA ASP A 66 -16.21 9.04 -12.77
C ASP A 66 -15.79 8.19 -11.56
N ARG A 67 -16.79 7.69 -10.83
CA ARG A 67 -16.58 6.71 -9.76
C ARG A 67 -15.97 5.41 -10.33
N PRO A 68 -15.08 4.74 -9.59
CA PRO A 68 -14.47 3.51 -10.06
C PRO A 68 -15.53 2.41 -10.21
N SER A 69 -15.31 1.50 -11.16
CA SER A 69 -16.12 0.30 -11.29
C SER A 69 -15.95 -0.58 -10.04
N SER A 70 -17.05 -1.23 -9.63
CA SER A 70 -16.97 -2.25 -8.58
C SER A 70 -16.23 -3.49 -9.08
N TRP A 71 -15.59 -4.22 -8.17
CA TRP A 71 -14.88 -5.46 -8.50
C TRP A 71 -15.33 -6.63 -7.63
N THR A 72 -15.21 -7.83 -8.19
CA THR A 72 -15.41 -9.09 -7.47
C THR A 72 -14.10 -9.54 -6.83
N GLY A 73 -14.18 -10.45 -5.86
CA GLY A 73 -12.99 -10.99 -5.18
C GLY A 73 -12.37 -10.03 -4.16
N VAL A 74 -11.04 -10.00 -4.09
CA VAL A 74 -10.25 -9.15 -3.19
C VAL A 74 -9.13 -8.50 -4.00
N LYS A 75 -9.11 -7.18 -4.07
CA LYS A 75 -8.06 -6.43 -4.76
C LYS A 75 -6.81 -6.35 -3.89
N ASN A 76 -5.65 -6.63 -4.47
CA ASN A 76 -4.38 -6.50 -3.76
C ASN A 76 -3.97 -5.02 -3.69
N SER A 77 -3.97 -4.45 -2.49
CA SER A 77 -3.68 -3.05 -2.21
C SER A 77 -2.45 -2.93 -1.30
N THR A 78 -1.36 -3.62 -1.66
CA THR A 78 -0.08 -3.59 -0.94
C THR A 78 1.01 -2.84 -1.70
N VAL A 79 0.72 -2.35 -2.91
CA VAL A 79 1.65 -1.61 -3.77
C VAL A 79 0.97 -0.33 -4.24
N PRO A 80 1.67 0.82 -4.24
CA PRO A 80 1.12 2.07 -4.76
C PRO A 80 0.72 1.95 -6.24
N GLY A 81 -0.33 2.69 -6.62
CA GLY A 81 -0.65 2.96 -8.02
C GLY A 81 0.45 3.78 -8.71
N PRO A 82 0.43 3.88 -10.05
CA PRO A 82 1.33 4.77 -10.77
C PRO A 82 1.07 6.24 -10.40
N SER A 83 2.13 7.05 -10.44
CA SER A 83 1.97 8.51 -10.35
C SER A 83 1.30 9.05 -11.61
N CYS A 84 0.66 10.21 -11.51
CA CYS A 84 0.18 10.91 -12.69
C CYS A 84 1.37 11.40 -13.55
N PRO A 85 1.18 11.65 -14.86
CA PRO A 85 2.25 12.14 -15.71
C PRO A 85 2.71 13.52 -15.26
N GLN A 86 4.00 13.65 -14.97
CA GLN A 86 4.64 14.91 -14.59
C GLN A 86 5.94 15.03 -15.37
N ARG A 87 6.30 16.25 -15.78
CA ARG A 87 7.61 16.47 -16.41
C ARG A 87 8.67 16.44 -15.31
N VAL A 88 9.48 15.39 -15.31
CA VAL A 88 10.61 15.21 -14.38
C VAL A 88 11.86 14.97 -15.20
N GLU A 89 12.76 15.95 -15.23
CA GLU A 89 14.03 15.83 -15.91
C GLU A 89 14.99 15.05 -15.00
N LEU A 90 14.98 13.72 -15.11
CA LEU A 90 15.79 12.83 -14.27
C LEU A 90 17.31 13.11 -14.40
N ALA A 91 17.74 13.67 -15.54
CA ALA A 91 19.13 14.10 -15.77
C ALA A 91 19.56 15.29 -14.88
N ASP A 92 18.61 16.06 -14.34
CA ASP A 92 18.89 17.17 -13.44
C ASP A 92 19.02 16.73 -11.99
N ILE A 93 18.62 15.50 -11.66
CA ILE A 93 18.75 14.96 -10.30
C ILE A 93 20.22 14.97 -9.88
N ASP A 94 21.13 14.52 -10.74
CA ASP A 94 22.55 14.43 -10.42
C ASP A 94 23.21 15.81 -10.32
N LYS A 95 22.66 16.82 -11.02
CA LYS A 95 23.09 18.23 -11.00
C LYS A 95 22.44 19.04 -9.87
N SER A 96 21.41 18.52 -9.23
CA SER A 96 20.67 19.22 -8.19
C SER A 96 21.46 19.30 -6.86
N PRO A 97 21.18 20.30 -6.00
CA PRO A 97 21.75 20.37 -4.66
C PRO A 97 21.53 19.07 -3.89
N ALA A 98 22.46 18.72 -2.99
CA ALA A 98 22.44 17.42 -2.30
C ALA A 98 21.12 17.10 -1.56
N SER A 99 20.47 18.12 -0.99
CA SER A 99 19.16 17.99 -0.33
C SER A 99 18.05 17.61 -1.32
N VAL A 100 18.02 18.27 -2.49
CA VAL A 100 17.08 18.00 -3.58
C VAL A 100 17.31 16.62 -4.17
N ARG A 101 18.58 16.29 -4.45
CA ARG A 101 18.98 14.98 -4.97
C ARG A 101 18.56 13.83 -4.06
N ARG A 102 18.74 13.97 -2.74
CA ARG A 102 18.32 12.95 -1.76
C ARG A 102 16.81 12.68 -1.85
N THR A 103 16.01 13.75 -1.89
CA THR A 103 14.55 13.64 -2.00
C THR A 103 14.13 12.98 -3.30
N LEU A 104 14.70 13.42 -4.43
CA LEU A 104 14.37 12.87 -5.75
C LEU A 104 14.79 11.41 -5.90
N ASN A 105 15.91 11.00 -5.29
CA ASN A 105 16.32 9.60 -5.26
C ASN A 105 15.33 8.72 -4.48
N THR A 106 14.82 9.19 -3.34
CA THR A 106 13.76 8.49 -2.59
C THR A 106 12.47 8.37 -3.40
N MET A 107 12.14 9.41 -4.18
CA MET A 107 10.93 9.43 -5.00
C MET A 107 11.08 8.70 -6.34
N ARG A 108 12.30 8.32 -6.74
CA ARG A 108 12.62 7.78 -8.07
C ARG A 108 11.67 6.67 -8.55
N PRO A 109 11.25 5.67 -7.73
CA PRO A 109 10.29 4.65 -8.17
C PRO A 109 8.94 5.20 -8.63
N PHE A 110 8.51 6.33 -8.06
CA PHE A 110 7.27 7.03 -8.41
C PHE A 110 7.44 7.96 -9.60
N LEU A 111 8.65 8.47 -9.84
CA LEU A 111 8.98 9.36 -10.95
C LEU A 111 9.23 8.58 -12.25
N THR A 112 9.56 7.29 -12.17
CA THR A 112 9.77 6.45 -13.36
C THR A 112 8.51 5.66 -13.76
N LYS A 113 7.56 5.46 -12.84
CA LYS A 113 6.31 4.73 -13.09
C LYS A 113 5.11 5.68 -13.11
N MET A 114 4.88 6.29 -14.27
CA MET A 114 3.78 7.24 -14.50
C MET A 114 2.74 6.69 -15.48
N SER A 115 1.48 7.09 -15.32
CA SER A 115 0.36 6.74 -16.21
C SER A 115 -0.74 7.80 -16.14
N GLU A 116 -1.48 8.04 -17.22
CA GLU A 116 -2.74 8.82 -17.15
C GLU A 116 -3.84 8.10 -16.36
N ASP A 117 -3.76 6.77 -16.23
CA ASP A 117 -4.55 6.03 -15.24
C ASP A 117 -3.83 6.09 -13.89
N CYS A 118 -4.04 7.18 -13.14
CA CYS A 118 -3.35 7.47 -11.88
C CYS A 118 -4.28 7.82 -10.71
N LEU A 119 -5.60 7.65 -10.84
CA LEU A 119 -6.56 8.01 -9.78
C LEU A 119 -6.63 6.93 -8.69
N TYR A 120 -5.53 6.79 -7.96
CA TYR A 120 -5.35 5.87 -6.85
C TYR A 120 -5.00 6.64 -5.57
N LEU A 121 -5.49 6.15 -4.43
CA LEU A 121 -5.17 6.70 -3.11
C LEU A 121 -4.49 5.65 -2.23
N ASN A 122 -3.84 6.14 -1.18
CA ASN A 122 -3.20 5.32 -0.15
C ASN A 122 -3.79 5.68 1.21
N VAL A 123 -4.14 4.68 2.02
CA VAL A 123 -4.69 4.84 3.37
C VAL A 123 -3.74 4.21 4.38
N TYR A 124 -3.45 4.94 5.46
CA TYR A 124 -2.62 4.50 6.57
C TYR A 124 -3.49 4.55 7.83
N TYR A 125 -3.72 3.39 8.44
CA TYR A 125 -4.59 3.22 9.61
C TYR A 125 -3.77 2.73 10.81
N PRO A 126 -3.82 3.40 11.97
CA PRO A 126 -3.07 3.04 13.17
C PRO A 126 -3.63 1.83 13.93
#